data_AF-A0A528CUC6-F1
#
_entry.id   AF-A0A528CUC6-F1
#
_cell.length_a   1.000
_cell.length_b   1.000
_cell.length_c   1.000
_cell.angle_alpha   90.00
_cell.angle_beta   90.00
_cell.angle_gamma   90.00
#
_symmetry.space_group_name_H-M   'P 1'
#
loop_
_entity.id
_entity.type
_entity.pdbx_description
1 polymer ?
#
loop_
_entity_poly.entity_id
_entity_poly.type
_entity_poly.pdbx_seq_one_letter_code
_entity_poly.pdbx_strand_id
1 'polypeptide(L)'
;TGWYKVDPEFKAEQGSIPELAPKYPTLENLVAVEPDFFFAGWYYGMKPGGEVTPDTLAPHGIKTLVLTESCVHLDNNRPAASMDLLYGDIEKLGKIFGKE
;
A
#
# COMPACT_ATOMS: atom_id res chain seq x y z
N THR A 1 -6.51 16.31 -5.11
CA THR A 1 -5.77 15.63 -4.03
C THR A 1 -6.51 14.36 -3.63
N GLY A 2 -5.78 13.28 -3.35
CA GLY A 2 -6.27 12.06 -2.73
C GLY A 2 -6.66 12.25 -1.25
N TRP A 3 -6.19 13.35 -0.62
CA TRP A 3 -6.54 13.75 0.75
C TRP A 3 -7.89 14.49 0.81
N TYR A 4 -8.93 13.97 0.15
CA TYR A 4 -10.20 14.68 -0.02
C TYR A 4 -11.19 14.48 1.15
N LYS A 5 -10.92 13.55 2.07
CA LYS A 5 -11.77 13.22 3.24
C LYS A 5 -10.94 12.98 4.51
N VAL A 6 -10.03 13.90 4.82
CA VAL A 6 -9.22 13.85 6.04
C VAL A 6 -9.63 14.96 7.01
N ASP A 7 -9.66 14.66 8.29
CA ASP A 7 -9.99 15.62 9.35
C ASP A 7 -8.81 16.58 9.63
N PRO A 8 -9.03 17.67 10.40
CA PRO A 8 -7.97 18.63 10.71
C PRO A 8 -6.79 18.04 11.51
N GLU A 9 -7.04 17.02 12.33
CA GLU A 9 -6.02 16.35 13.16
C GLU A 9 -5.07 15.56 12.26
N PHE A 10 -5.61 14.74 11.35
CA PHE A 10 -4.84 14.03 10.33
C PHE A 10 -4.00 14.99 9.48
N LYS A 11 -4.56 16.13 9.05
CA LYS A 11 -3.81 17.13 8.26
C LYS A 11 -2.65 17.73 9.05
N ALA A 12 -2.80 17.90 10.35
CA ALA A 12 -1.72 18.37 11.21
C ALA A 12 -0.61 17.32 11.34
N GLU A 13 -0.96 16.05 11.53
CA GLU A 13 -0.01 14.93 11.62
C GLU A 13 0.67 14.61 10.29
N GLN A 14 -0.04 14.71 9.17
CA GLN A 14 0.50 14.52 7.82
C GLN A 14 1.72 15.42 7.56
N GLY A 15 1.70 16.65 8.09
CA GLY A 15 2.83 17.57 8.00
C GLY A 15 3.29 17.81 6.56
N SER A 16 4.57 17.55 6.28
CA SER A 16 5.20 17.79 4.97
C SER A 16 5.27 16.56 4.06
N ILE A 17 4.53 15.49 4.36
CA ILE A 17 4.53 14.27 3.52
C ILE A 17 3.97 14.63 2.13
N PRO A 18 4.77 14.46 1.05
CA PRO A 18 4.35 14.85 -0.29
C PRO A 18 3.29 13.90 -0.85
N GLU A 19 2.35 14.47 -1.61
CA GLU A 19 1.39 13.70 -2.40
C GLU A 19 2.00 13.36 -3.77
N LEU A 20 2.38 12.10 -3.99
CA LEU A 20 3.02 11.67 -5.24
C LEU A 20 2.02 11.53 -6.40
N ALA A 21 0.80 11.10 -6.09
CA ALA A 21 -0.29 10.98 -7.06
C ALA A 21 -1.65 11.13 -6.34
N PRO A 22 -2.65 11.79 -6.95
CA PRO A 22 -3.97 11.95 -6.35
C PRO A 22 -4.85 10.70 -6.39
N LYS A 23 -4.40 9.65 -7.11
CA LYS A 23 -5.07 8.36 -7.26
C LYS A 23 -4.01 7.24 -7.25
N TYR A 24 -4.13 6.25 -8.12
CA TYR A 24 -3.13 5.20 -8.28
C TYR A 24 -1.84 5.79 -8.85
N PRO A 25 -0.69 5.65 -8.16
CA PRO A 25 0.59 6.06 -8.69
C PRO A 25 0.98 5.18 -9.89
N THR A 26 1.70 5.75 -10.85
CA THR A 26 2.35 4.97 -11.91
C THR A 26 3.67 4.38 -11.41
N LEU A 27 4.25 3.44 -12.16
CA LEU A 27 5.61 2.97 -11.87
C LEU A 27 6.61 4.14 -11.89
N GLU A 28 6.48 5.08 -12.83
CA GLU A 28 7.33 6.27 -12.91
C GLU A 28 7.22 7.15 -11.66
N ASN A 29 6.01 7.37 -11.12
CA ASN A 29 5.83 8.12 -9.88
C ASN A 29 6.60 7.50 -8.72
N LEU A 30 6.59 6.17 -8.62
CA LEU A 30 7.25 5.44 -7.54
C LEU A 30 8.77 5.41 -7.74
N VAL A 31 9.25 5.07 -8.93
CA VAL A 31 10.70 5.00 -9.21
C VAL A 31 11.36 6.37 -9.07
N ALA A 32 10.68 7.46 -9.41
CA ALA A 32 11.22 8.82 -9.29
C ALA A 32 11.57 9.24 -7.84
N VAL A 33 11.00 8.60 -6.83
CA VAL A 33 11.29 8.89 -5.42
C VAL A 33 12.03 7.77 -4.69
N GLU A 34 12.44 6.72 -5.42
CA GLU A 34 13.28 5.63 -4.95
C GLU A 34 12.88 5.06 -3.56
N PRO A 35 11.61 4.68 -3.34
CA PRO A 35 11.19 4.18 -2.04
C PRO A 35 11.82 2.81 -1.77
N ASP A 36 12.19 2.56 -0.51
CA ASP A 36 12.65 1.23 -0.09
C ASP A 36 11.49 0.26 0.17
N PHE A 37 10.28 0.78 0.38
CA PHE A 37 9.09 0.03 0.72
C PHE A 37 7.80 0.65 0.14
N PHE A 38 6.92 -0.21 -0.38
CA PHE A 38 5.60 0.14 -0.86
C PHE A 38 4.54 -0.78 -0.25
N PHE A 39 3.51 -0.19 0.37
CA PHE A 39 2.39 -0.91 0.97
C PHE A 39 1.08 -0.48 0.29
N ALA A 40 0.37 -1.43 -0.30
CA ALA A 40 -0.94 -1.19 -0.91
C ALA A 40 -1.74 -2.50 -1.08
N GLY A 41 -3.02 -2.40 -1.42
CA GLY A 41 -3.86 -3.55 -1.75
C GLY A 41 -4.07 -3.73 -3.25
N TRP A 42 -4.50 -4.92 -3.64
CA TRP A 42 -5.04 -5.19 -4.97
C TRP A 42 -6.33 -4.39 -5.18
N TYR A 43 -6.41 -3.66 -6.30
CA TYR A 43 -7.45 -2.68 -6.60
C TYR A 43 -7.47 -1.45 -5.66
N TYR A 44 -6.42 -1.27 -4.84
CA TYR A 44 -6.21 -0.14 -3.93
C TYR A 44 -4.76 0.40 -4.01
N GLY A 45 -4.18 0.45 -5.21
CA GLY A 45 -2.79 0.84 -5.43
C GLY A 45 -2.03 -0.10 -6.34
N MET A 46 -2.42 -1.38 -6.37
CA MET A 46 -1.87 -2.39 -7.28
C MET A 46 -2.97 -2.99 -8.15
N LYS A 47 -2.61 -3.51 -9.32
CA LYS A 47 -3.53 -4.21 -10.21
C LYS A 47 -2.86 -5.46 -10.79
N PRO A 48 -3.50 -6.64 -10.76
CA PRO A 48 -2.96 -7.83 -11.40
C PRO A 48 -2.69 -7.58 -12.90
N GLY A 49 -1.48 -7.93 -13.34
CA GLY A 49 -1.01 -7.66 -14.71
C GLY A 49 -0.82 -6.17 -15.04
N GLY A 50 -0.87 -5.28 -14.05
CA GLY A 50 -0.57 -3.85 -14.21
C GLY A 50 0.90 -3.52 -14.00
N GLU A 51 1.23 -2.24 -14.10
CA GLU A 51 2.60 -1.73 -13.99
C GLU A 51 3.11 -1.65 -12.54
N VAL A 52 2.18 -1.56 -11.56
CA VAL A 52 2.51 -1.47 -10.13
C VAL A 52 2.06 -2.76 -9.45
N THR A 53 3.03 -3.65 -9.24
CA THR A 53 2.89 -4.97 -8.62
C THR A 53 4.18 -5.32 -7.87
N PRO A 54 4.17 -6.29 -6.94
CA PRO A 54 5.41 -6.74 -6.31
C PRO A 54 6.48 -7.14 -7.33
N ASP A 55 6.09 -7.86 -8.40
CA ASP A 55 7.02 -8.36 -9.41
C ASP A 55 7.62 -7.25 -10.27
N THR A 56 6.85 -6.21 -10.59
CA THR A 56 7.34 -5.06 -11.37
C THR A 56 8.14 -4.06 -10.53
N LEU A 57 7.91 -4.02 -9.22
CA LEU A 57 8.62 -3.14 -8.29
C LEU A 57 9.94 -3.75 -7.79
N ALA A 58 10.03 -5.07 -7.67
CA ALA A 58 11.22 -5.76 -7.15
C ALA A 58 12.53 -5.46 -7.94
N PRO A 59 12.55 -5.38 -9.28
CA PRO A 59 13.75 -5.00 -10.04
C PRO A 59 14.28 -3.60 -9.72
N HIS A 60 13.43 -2.71 -9.18
CA HIS A 60 13.79 -1.36 -8.76
C HIS A 60 14.20 -1.30 -7.28
N GLY A 61 14.31 -2.44 -6.59
CA GLY A 61 14.67 -2.50 -5.16
C GLY A 61 13.54 -2.11 -4.21
N ILE A 62 12.32 -1.90 -4.72
CA ILE A 62 11.17 -1.47 -3.94
C ILE A 62 10.51 -2.71 -3.31
N LYS A 63 10.71 -2.92 -2.02
CA LYS A 63 10.07 -4.03 -1.28
C LYS A 63 8.58 -3.77 -1.16
N THR A 64 7.76 -4.80 -1.26
CA THR A 64 6.31 -4.63 -1.25
C THR A 64 5.65 -5.47 -0.16
N LEU A 65 4.72 -4.87 0.59
CA LEU A 65 3.74 -5.59 1.39
C LEU A 65 2.37 -5.39 0.74
N VAL A 66 1.67 -6.49 0.49
CA VAL A 66 0.30 -6.44 -0.02
C VAL A 66 -0.67 -6.53 1.15
N LEU A 67 -1.69 -5.66 1.17
CA LEU A 67 -2.80 -5.75 2.12
C LEU A 67 -3.49 -7.11 1.98
N THR A 68 -3.41 -7.94 3.02
CA THR A 68 -3.79 -9.36 2.97
C THR A 68 -5.28 -9.54 2.70
N GLU A 69 -6.11 -8.63 3.18
CA GLU A 69 -7.55 -8.61 2.90
C GLU A 69 -7.81 -8.55 1.39
N SER A 70 -7.13 -7.67 0.66
CA SER A 70 -7.36 -7.48 -0.78
C SER A 70 -7.05 -8.72 -1.64
N CYS A 71 -6.31 -9.70 -1.10
CA CYS A 71 -6.02 -10.97 -1.79
C CYS A 71 -7.28 -11.81 -2.07
N VAL A 72 -8.39 -11.56 -1.37
CA VAL A 72 -9.68 -12.23 -1.67
C VAL A 72 -10.17 -11.97 -3.09
N HIS A 73 -9.76 -10.86 -3.70
CA HIS A 73 -10.12 -10.54 -5.09
C HIS A 73 -9.36 -11.38 -6.14
N LEU A 74 -8.27 -12.05 -5.74
CA LEU A 74 -7.43 -12.80 -6.67
C LEU A 74 -7.68 -14.31 -6.63
N ASP A 75 -8.18 -14.81 -5.51
CA ASP A 75 -8.42 -16.24 -5.32
C ASP A 75 -9.75 -16.45 -4.60
N ASN A 76 -10.73 -16.92 -5.37
CA ASN A 76 -12.08 -17.20 -4.90
C ASN A 76 -12.17 -18.41 -3.95
N ASN A 77 -11.08 -19.17 -3.76
CA ASN A 77 -11.03 -20.26 -2.80
C ASN A 77 -10.61 -19.80 -1.40
N ARG A 78 -10.21 -18.52 -1.24
CA ARG A 78 -9.89 -17.97 0.07
C ARG A 78 -11.16 -17.82 0.92
N PRO A 79 -11.04 -17.96 2.26
CA PRO A 79 -12.12 -17.56 3.16
C PRO A 79 -12.49 -16.10 2.94
N ALA A 80 -13.72 -15.74 3.31
CA ALA A 80 -14.14 -14.36 3.38
C ALA A 80 -13.18 -13.54 4.28
N ALA A 81 -13.04 -12.25 3.95
CA ALA A 81 -12.24 -11.33 4.76
C ALA A 81 -12.70 -11.33 6.22
N SER A 82 -11.73 -11.32 7.14
CA SER A 82 -11.96 -11.28 8.59
C SER A 82 -11.11 -10.20 9.26
N MET A 83 -11.46 -9.84 10.50
CA MET A 83 -10.68 -8.88 11.30
C MET A 83 -9.26 -9.38 11.58
N ASP A 84 -9.03 -10.69 11.61
CA ASP A 84 -7.70 -11.27 11.82
C ASP A 84 -6.72 -10.87 10.71
N LEU A 85 -7.20 -10.68 9.47
CA LEU A 85 -6.37 -10.20 8.37
C LEU A 85 -5.87 -8.77 8.62
N LEU A 86 -6.75 -7.90 9.13
CA LEU A 86 -6.41 -6.54 9.51
C LEU A 86 -5.38 -6.54 10.64
N TYR A 87 -5.64 -7.27 11.72
CA TYR A 87 -4.73 -7.31 12.87
C TYR A 87 -3.35 -7.84 12.46
N GLY A 88 -3.31 -8.91 11.66
CA GLY A 88 -2.07 -9.45 11.14
C GLY A 88 -1.30 -8.46 10.25
N ASP A 89 -1.98 -7.62 9.46
CA ASP A 89 -1.32 -6.59 8.65
C ASP A 89 -0.78 -5.44 9.51
N ILE A 90 -1.51 -5.02 10.54
CA ILE A 90 -1.03 -4.02 11.51
C ILE A 90 0.21 -4.52 12.25
N GLU A 91 0.22 -5.78 12.70
CA GLU A 91 1.41 -6.39 13.34
C GLU A 91 2.62 -6.44 12.40
N LYS A 92 2.42 -6.81 11.12
CA LYS A 92 3.51 -6.80 10.12
C LYS A 92 4.05 -5.39 9.92
N LEU A 93 3.18 -4.38 9.84
CA LEU A 93 3.60 -2.99 9.73
C LEU A 93 4.37 -2.56 10.99
N GLY A 94 3.89 -2.92 12.19
CA GLY A 94 4.60 -2.71 13.46
C GLY A 94 6.02 -3.27 13.41
N LYS A 95 6.20 -4.50 12.93
CA LYS A 95 7.53 -5.13 12.76
C LYS A 95 8.40 -4.39 11.74
N ILE A 96 7.85 -4.05 10.57
CA ILE A 96 8.59 -3.37 9.50
C ILE A 96 9.09 -2.00 9.95
N PHE A 97 8.27 -1.25 10.69
CA PHE A 97 8.59 0.09 11.17
C PHE A 97 9.23 0.12 12.57
N GLY A 98 9.40 -1.03 13.23
CA GLY A 98 9.97 -1.11 14.58
C GLY A 98 9.10 -0.44 15.66
N LYS A 99 7.77 -0.65 15.60
CA LYS A 99 6.74 -0.03 16.45
C LYS A 99 5.82 -1.05 17.12
N GLU A 100 6.33 -2.25 17.39
CA GLU A 100 5.63 -3.25 18.20
C GLU A 100 5.46 -2.84 19.67
#